data_AF-A0A135TQY2-F1
#
_entry.id   AF-A0A135TQY2-F1
#
_cell.length_a   1.000
_cell.length_b   1.000
_cell.length_c   1.000
_cell.angle_alpha   90.00
_cell.angle_beta   90.00
_cell.angle_gamma   90.00
#
_symmetry.space_group_name_H-M   'P 1'
#
loop_
_entity.id
_entity.type
_entity.pdbx_description
1 polymer ?
#
loop_
_entity_poly.entity_id
_entity_poly.type
_entity_poly.pdbx_seq_one_letter_code
_entity_poly.pdbx_strand_id
1 'polypeptide(L)'
;MKVLIPLLTASLTSAHTIFSSLEVGGTNQGVGNGVRVPSYNGPIEDVTSTSLACNGAPNPTTPTSKVITVQAGQNVTAIWRYMLSSTGSAPADVMDSSHKGPTIAYLKKVSDATTDTGVGDGWFKIQQDGYSGGVWGTEKVINGQGRHSIKIPECIAPGQYLLRAEMIALHGAGSYPGAQFYMECAQINVVGGTGTKTPSTVSLPGAYKGTDPGVTINIYWPPVELYTIPGPSLFTC
;
A
#
# COMPACT_ATOMS: atom_id res chain seq x y z
N MET A 1 -41.64 -29.10 25.16
CA MET A 1 -41.01 -28.69 23.88
C MET A 1 -40.05 -27.53 24.19
N LYS A 2 -38.73 -27.78 24.19
CA LYS A 2 -37.73 -26.69 24.31
C LYS A 2 -37.40 -26.25 22.88
N VAL A 3 -37.84 -25.06 22.52
CA VAL A 3 -37.53 -24.43 21.22
C VAL A 3 -36.11 -23.88 21.32
N LEU A 4 -35.16 -24.48 20.62
CA LEU A 4 -33.85 -23.87 20.39
C LEU A 4 -34.00 -22.81 19.31
N ILE A 5 -33.71 -21.56 19.66
CA ILE A 5 -33.58 -20.45 18.71
C ILE A 5 -32.14 -20.46 18.19
N PRO A 6 -31.89 -20.66 16.89
CA PRO A 6 -30.54 -20.56 16.34
C PRO A 6 -30.12 -19.09 16.36
N LEU A 7 -29.09 -18.78 17.13
CA LEU A 7 -28.45 -17.46 17.12
C LEU A 7 -27.60 -17.39 15.84
N LEU A 8 -28.12 -16.77 14.78
CA LEU A 8 -27.33 -16.42 13.61
C LEU A 8 -26.32 -15.35 14.03
N THR A 9 -25.08 -15.75 14.26
CA THR A 9 -23.97 -14.81 14.41
C THR A 9 -23.57 -14.36 13.01
N ALA A 10 -23.87 -13.11 12.66
CA ALA A 10 -23.33 -12.50 11.45
C ALA A 10 -21.82 -12.33 11.66
N SER A 11 -21.01 -13.20 11.08
CA SER A 11 -19.57 -13.01 11.01
C SER A 11 -19.30 -11.78 10.16
N LEU A 12 -18.87 -10.68 10.80
CA LEU A 12 -18.29 -9.53 10.12
C LEU A 12 -16.98 -10.00 9.47
N THR A 13 -17.04 -10.40 8.20
CA THR A 13 -15.85 -10.80 7.45
C THR A 13 -14.96 -9.58 7.22
N SER A 14 -13.82 -9.57 7.89
CA SER A 14 -12.80 -8.54 7.80
C SER A 14 -12.03 -8.67 6.48
N ALA A 15 -12.60 -8.16 5.38
CA ALA A 15 -12.06 -8.41 4.04
C ALA A 15 -10.91 -7.48 3.64
N HIS A 16 -11.05 -6.19 3.94
CA HIS A 16 -10.29 -5.12 3.30
C HIS A 16 -9.20 -4.52 4.22
N THR A 17 -8.50 -3.46 3.82
CA THR A 17 -7.34 -2.96 4.59
C THR A 17 -7.09 -1.46 4.40
N ILE A 18 -6.31 -0.87 5.32
CA ILE A 18 -5.82 0.50 5.31
C ILE A 18 -4.37 0.50 5.84
N PHE A 19 -3.44 1.14 5.13
CA PHE A 19 -2.16 1.56 5.70
C PHE A 19 -2.43 2.77 6.61
N SER A 20 -2.53 2.52 7.91
CA SER A 20 -3.09 3.47 8.86
C SER A 20 -2.05 4.25 9.67
N SER A 21 -0.83 3.72 9.80
CA SER A 21 0.27 4.35 10.55
C SER A 21 1.63 3.90 10.05
N LEU A 22 2.63 4.76 10.19
CA LEU A 22 4.02 4.46 9.83
C LEU A 22 4.87 4.27 11.09
N GLU A 23 5.71 3.24 11.11
CA GLU A 23 6.74 3.03 12.13
C GLU A 23 8.10 3.48 11.58
N VAL A 24 8.82 4.28 12.36
CA VAL A 24 10.16 4.80 12.02
C VAL A 24 11.06 4.65 13.25
N GLY A 25 12.24 4.04 13.09
CA GLY A 25 13.17 3.79 14.20
C GLY A 25 12.56 2.96 15.34
N GLY A 26 11.69 2.00 15.00
CA GLY A 26 10.96 1.17 15.98
C GLY A 26 9.81 1.88 16.71
N THR A 27 9.50 3.14 16.38
CA THR A 27 8.42 3.91 17.01
C THR A 27 7.28 4.16 16.02
N ASN A 28 6.08 3.67 16.35
CA ASN A 28 4.86 3.95 15.60
C ASN A 28 4.47 5.43 15.75
N GLN A 29 4.19 6.10 14.64
CA GLN A 29 3.90 7.54 14.64
C GLN A 29 2.46 7.89 15.05
N GLY A 30 1.59 6.89 15.20
CA GLY A 30 0.16 6.99 15.49
C GLY A 30 -0.71 6.86 14.22
N VAL A 31 -1.95 6.42 14.39
CA VAL A 31 -2.94 6.32 13.31
C VAL A 31 -3.21 7.71 12.72
N GLY A 32 -3.12 7.85 11.39
CA GLY A 32 -3.35 9.12 10.68
C GLY A 32 -2.28 10.21 10.93
N ASN A 33 -1.27 9.93 11.75
CA ASN A 33 -0.23 10.90 12.08
C ASN A 33 0.88 10.85 11.03
N GLY A 34 0.77 11.72 10.04
CA GLY A 34 1.69 11.75 8.89
C GLY A 34 1.35 10.70 7.82
N VAL A 35 0.22 10.00 7.95
CA VAL A 35 -0.35 9.14 6.91
C VAL A 35 -1.75 9.65 6.57
N ARG A 36 -2.04 9.84 5.28
CA ARG A 36 -3.34 10.32 4.80
C ARG A 36 -4.31 9.15 4.72
N VAL A 37 -5.07 8.94 5.79
CA VAL A 37 -5.91 7.76 5.93
C VAL A 37 -7.34 8.00 5.45
N PRO A 38 -7.95 7.06 4.73
CA PRO A 38 -9.38 7.06 4.45
C PRO A 38 -10.21 6.64 5.67
N SER A 39 -11.50 6.97 5.67
CA SER A 39 -12.44 6.49 6.70
C SER A 39 -13.02 5.10 6.41
N TYR A 40 -13.06 4.72 5.13
CA TYR A 40 -13.51 3.41 4.67
C TYR A 40 -12.30 2.62 4.15
N ASN A 41 -12.38 1.29 4.12
CA ASN A 41 -11.26 0.42 3.75
C ASN A 41 -11.40 -0.19 2.35
N GLY A 42 -12.40 0.22 1.56
CA GLY A 42 -12.59 -0.29 0.21
C GLY A 42 -11.47 0.11 -0.77
N PRO A 43 -11.32 -0.64 -1.86
CA PRO A 43 -10.24 -0.44 -2.81
C PRO A 43 -10.57 0.68 -3.82
N ILE A 44 -9.53 1.12 -4.51
CA ILE A 44 -9.66 1.71 -5.84
C ILE A 44 -9.51 0.58 -6.86
N GLU A 45 -10.35 0.53 -7.89
CA GLU A 45 -10.29 -0.50 -8.95
C GLU A 45 -9.99 0.09 -10.34
N ASP A 46 -10.23 1.39 -10.53
CA ASP A 46 -9.93 2.11 -11.78
C ASP A 46 -8.51 2.70 -11.75
N VAL A 47 -7.59 2.10 -12.51
CA VAL A 47 -6.20 2.56 -12.62
C VAL A 47 -6.03 3.87 -13.39
N THR A 48 -7.10 4.40 -13.99
CA THR A 48 -7.09 5.70 -14.66
C THR A 48 -7.51 6.85 -13.75
N SER A 49 -8.08 6.54 -12.58
CA SER A 49 -8.52 7.52 -11.59
C SER A 49 -7.36 8.24 -10.90
N THR A 50 -7.54 9.52 -10.59
CA THR A 50 -6.61 10.28 -9.75
C THR A 50 -6.49 9.70 -8.33
N SER A 51 -7.53 8.99 -7.86
CA SER A 51 -7.53 8.29 -6.57
C SER A 51 -6.47 7.18 -6.49
N LEU A 52 -5.93 6.71 -7.62
CA LEU A 52 -4.87 5.68 -7.62
C LEU A 52 -3.55 6.17 -6.99
N ALA A 53 -3.31 7.49 -6.97
CA ALA A 53 -2.08 8.06 -6.43
C ALA A 53 -1.97 7.86 -4.91
N CYS A 54 -2.95 8.35 -4.15
CA CYS A 54 -2.90 8.39 -2.68
C CYS A 54 -4.24 8.06 -2.02
N ASN A 55 -5.05 7.20 -2.64
CA ASN A 55 -6.47 7.05 -2.37
C ASN A 55 -7.26 8.34 -2.70
N GLY A 56 -8.58 8.28 -2.60
CA GLY A 56 -9.46 9.38 -3.00
C GLY A 56 -10.88 8.89 -3.27
N ALA A 57 -11.73 9.74 -3.84
CA ALA A 57 -13.11 9.37 -4.13
C ALA A 57 -13.22 7.98 -4.82
N PRO A 58 -14.12 7.09 -4.37
CA PRO A 58 -15.19 7.31 -3.38
C PRO A 58 -14.74 7.25 -1.91
N ASN A 59 -13.45 7.03 -1.64
CA ASN A 59 -12.86 6.86 -0.33
C ASN A 59 -11.89 8.02 0.05
N PRO A 60 -12.42 9.22 0.36
CA PRO A 60 -11.58 10.40 0.60
C PRO A 60 -10.68 10.21 1.82
N THR A 61 -9.43 10.66 1.70
CA THR A 61 -8.46 10.65 2.80
C THR A 61 -8.57 11.89 3.68
N THR A 62 -8.28 11.72 4.96
CA THR A 62 -8.14 12.84 5.91
C THR A 62 -6.73 13.45 5.79
N PRO A 63 -6.61 14.78 5.54
CA PRO A 63 -5.32 15.47 5.57
C PRO A 63 -4.65 15.42 6.94
N THR A 64 -3.33 15.50 6.97
CA THR A 64 -2.54 15.54 8.20
C THR A 64 -1.40 16.56 8.05
N SER A 65 -1.12 17.34 9.09
CA SER A 65 -0.05 18.36 9.06
C SER A 65 1.33 17.81 9.46
N LYS A 66 1.38 16.57 9.94
CA LYS A 66 2.63 15.95 10.41
C LYS A 66 3.47 15.50 9.21
N VAL A 67 4.75 15.86 9.21
CA VAL A 67 5.78 15.33 8.30
C VAL A 67 6.78 14.53 9.14
N ILE A 68 6.95 13.25 8.82
CA ILE A 68 7.75 12.32 9.61
C ILE A 68 9.21 12.38 9.14
N THR A 69 10.15 12.72 10.02
CA THR A 69 11.58 12.70 9.68
C THR A 69 12.09 11.26 9.58
N VAL A 70 12.81 10.95 8.49
CA VAL A 70 13.35 9.62 8.20
C VAL A 70 14.80 9.77 7.72
N GLN A 71 15.74 9.01 8.30
CA GLN A 71 17.12 8.92 7.81
C GLN A 71 17.14 8.11 6.51
N ALA A 72 17.81 8.63 5.48
CA ALA A 72 18.07 7.86 4.27
C ALA A 72 18.89 6.59 4.60
N GLY A 73 18.63 5.49 3.90
CA GLY A 73 19.26 4.19 4.15
C GLY A 73 18.55 3.31 5.19
N GLN A 74 17.73 3.88 6.09
CA GLN A 74 17.00 3.11 7.09
C GLN A 74 15.71 2.49 6.54
N ASN A 75 15.18 1.48 7.25
CA ASN A 75 13.85 0.95 6.98
C ASN A 75 12.78 1.74 7.75
N VAL A 76 11.66 1.97 7.09
CA VAL A 76 10.38 2.31 7.73
C VAL A 76 9.44 1.11 7.59
N THR A 77 8.39 1.05 8.40
CA THR A 77 7.40 -0.03 8.30
C THR A 77 6.00 0.58 8.18
N ALA A 78 5.35 0.38 7.03
CA ALA A 78 3.93 0.67 6.87
C ALA A 78 3.13 -0.36 7.66
N ILE A 79 2.18 0.12 8.49
CA ILE A 79 1.35 -0.73 9.33
C ILE A 79 -0.06 -0.80 8.75
N TRP A 80 -0.40 -1.98 8.26
CA TRP A 80 -1.68 -2.30 7.63
C TRP A 80 -2.67 -2.83 8.66
N ARG A 81 -3.90 -2.34 8.62
CA ARG A 81 -5.00 -2.74 9.51
C ARG A 81 -6.31 -2.82 8.74
N TYR A 82 -7.21 -3.70 9.15
CA TYR A 82 -8.53 -3.84 8.54
C TYR A 82 -9.31 -2.52 8.55
N MET A 83 -9.35 -1.84 9.70
CA MET A 83 -10.03 -0.56 9.88
C MET A 83 -9.18 0.35 10.78
N LEU A 84 -9.50 1.66 10.79
CA LEU A 84 -8.83 2.61 11.69
C LEU A 84 -9.03 2.29 13.18
N SER A 85 -10.12 1.61 13.52
CA SER A 85 -10.45 1.19 14.89
C SER A 85 -9.87 -0.17 15.28
N SER A 86 -9.17 -0.87 14.38
CA SER A 86 -8.55 -2.16 14.67
C SER A 86 -7.47 -2.01 15.74
N THR A 87 -7.63 -2.73 16.86
CA THR A 87 -6.68 -2.73 17.99
C THR A 87 -5.75 -3.95 17.99
N GLY A 88 -6.13 -5.02 17.29
CA GLY A 88 -5.35 -6.24 17.14
C GLY A 88 -4.32 -6.20 16.01
N SER A 89 -3.66 -7.33 15.80
CA SER A 89 -2.70 -7.55 14.72
C SER A 89 -2.67 -9.01 14.24
N ALA A 90 -3.68 -9.81 14.59
CA ALA A 90 -3.86 -11.13 14.00
C ALA A 90 -4.17 -10.97 12.49
N PRO A 91 -4.07 -12.04 11.68
CA PRO A 91 -4.37 -11.98 10.25
C PRO A 91 -5.69 -11.25 9.91
N ALA A 92 -6.77 -11.56 10.64
CA ALA A 92 -8.08 -10.91 10.46
C ALA A 92 -8.11 -9.43 10.87
N ASP A 93 -7.14 -8.94 11.65
CA ASP A 93 -7.01 -7.51 11.97
C ASP A 93 -6.25 -6.74 10.88
N VAL A 94 -5.74 -7.42 9.83
CA VAL A 94 -4.93 -6.84 8.76
C VAL A 94 -5.71 -6.78 7.45
N MET A 95 -6.05 -7.94 6.89
CA MET A 95 -6.78 -8.12 5.61
C MET A 95 -7.20 -9.60 5.50
N ASP A 96 -8.28 -9.91 4.79
CA ASP A 96 -8.70 -11.30 4.61
C ASP A 96 -7.68 -12.10 3.79
N SER A 97 -7.51 -13.37 4.16
CA SER A 97 -6.53 -14.27 3.54
C SER A 97 -6.76 -14.53 2.04
N SER A 98 -7.98 -14.28 1.52
CA SER A 98 -8.26 -14.34 0.09
C SER A 98 -7.53 -13.26 -0.72
N HIS A 99 -7.11 -12.15 -0.09
CA HIS A 99 -6.54 -10.99 -0.77
C HIS A 99 -5.05 -11.20 -1.13
N LYS A 100 -4.80 -12.22 -1.93
CA LYS A 100 -3.49 -12.58 -2.46
C LYS A 100 -3.06 -11.60 -3.55
N GLY A 101 -1.82 -11.14 -3.46
CA GLY A 101 -1.21 -10.27 -4.47
C GLY A 101 0.08 -9.60 -3.96
N PRO A 102 0.63 -8.63 -4.69
CA PRO A 102 1.87 -7.99 -4.31
C PRO A 102 1.71 -6.94 -3.21
N THR A 103 2.83 -6.63 -2.55
CA THR A 103 3.03 -5.36 -1.84
C THR A 103 4.05 -4.51 -2.60
N ILE A 104 3.84 -3.19 -2.64
CA ILE A 104 4.65 -2.25 -3.41
C ILE A 104 4.81 -0.95 -2.62
N ALA A 105 5.96 -0.28 -2.75
CA ALA A 105 6.11 1.08 -2.24
C ALA A 105 6.83 2.00 -3.24
N TYR A 106 6.40 3.26 -3.27
CA TYR A 106 6.95 4.32 -4.11
C TYR A 106 7.29 5.56 -3.29
N LEU A 107 8.25 6.34 -3.79
CA LEU A 107 8.50 7.70 -3.33
C LEU A 107 8.20 8.70 -4.45
N LYS A 108 7.73 9.89 -4.07
CA LYS A 108 7.64 11.07 -4.94
C LYS A 108 8.25 12.26 -4.22
N LYS A 109 9.27 12.89 -4.81
CA LYS A 109 9.85 14.13 -4.27
C LYS A 109 8.83 15.25 -4.43
N VAL A 110 8.60 16.02 -3.36
CA VAL A 110 7.66 17.15 -3.37
C VAL A 110 8.29 18.38 -2.71
N SER A 111 7.73 19.56 -2.98
CA SER A 111 8.09 20.80 -2.28
C SER A 111 7.52 20.82 -0.86
N ASP A 112 6.26 20.42 -0.71
CA ASP A 112 5.55 20.34 0.56
C ASP A 112 4.68 19.07 0.61
N ALA A 113 5.06 18.13 1.48
CA ALA A 113 4.36 16.86 1.66
C ALA A 113 3.03 16.99 2.39
N THR A 114 2.71 18.14 2.97
CA THR A 114 1.40 18.38 3.62
C THR A 114 0.31 18.79 2.61
N THR A 115 0.70 19.31 1.45
CA THR A 115 -0.23 19.89 0.46
C THR A 115 -0.19 19.23 -0.93
N ASP A 116 0.93 18.61 -1.34
CA ASP A 116 1.01 17.94 -2.64
C ASP A 116 0.01 16.77 -2.74
N THR A 117 -0.79 16.71 -3.80
CA THR A 117 -1.85 15.69 -3.93
C THR A 117 -1.31 14.30 -4.27
N GLY A 118 -0.05 14.19 -4.67
CA GLY A 118 0.55 12.95 -5.18
C GLY A 118 0.21 12.64 -6.64
N VAL A 119 -0.84 13.23 -7.21
CA VAL A 119 -1.27 12.99 -8.60
C VAL A 119 -0.20 13.43 -9.60
N GLY A 120 -0.02 12.66 -10.67
CA GLY A 120 0.90 12.96 -11.77
C GLY A 120 2.27 12.29 -11.64
N ASP A 121 3.24 12.81 -12.39
CA ASP A 121 4.61 12.29 -12.47
C ASP A 121 5.42 12.51 -11.18
N GLY A 122 6.52 11.78 -11.06
CA GLY A 122 7.50 11.93 -9.99
C GLY A 122 7.65 10.68 -9.12
N TRP A 123 6.86 9.63 -9.37
CA TRP A 123 6.90 8.39 -8.58
C TRP A 123 8.01 7.46 -9.04
N PHE A 124 8.77 6.89 -8.11
CA PHE A 124 9.73 5.82 -8.37
C PHE A 124 9.58 4.72 -7.34
N LYS A 125 9.65 3.46 -7.79
CA LYS A 125 9.42 2.28 -6.95
C LYS A 125 10.65 1.99 -6.09
N ILE A 126 10.45 1.79 -4.79
CA ILE A 126 11.54 1.54 -3.82
C ILE A 126 11.41 0.22 -3.07
N GLN A 127 10.25 -0.44 -3.16
CA GLN A 127 10.07 -1.81 -2.68
C GLN A 127 9.00 -2.50 -3.53
N GLN A 128 9.16 -3.81 -3.72
CA GLN A 128 8.12 -4.70 -4.21
C GLN A 128 8.32 -6.11 -3.67
N ASP A 129 7.21 -6.82 -3.43
CA ASP A 129 7.19 -8.24 -3.09
C ASP A 129 5.97 -8.88 -3.75
N GLY A 130 6.21 -9.77 -4.71
CA GLY A 130 5.18 -10.38 -5.57
C GLY A 130 4.84 -11.80 -5.15
N TYR A 131 4.76 -12.71 -6.13
CA TYR A 131 4.62 -14.13 -5.89
C TYR A 131 5.99 -14.81 -5.94
N SER A 132 6.38 -15.49 -4.86
CA SER A 132 7.62 -16.26 -4.81
C SER A 132 7.47 -17.47 -3.88
N GLY A 133 7.87 -18.65 -4.36
CA GLY A 133 7.86 -19.87 -3.56
C GLY A 133 6.48 -20.28 -3.03
N GLY A 134 5.41 -19.98 -3.78
CA GLY A 134 4.05 -20.30 -3.36
C GLY A 134 3.36 -19.23 -2.50
N VAL A 135 4.07 -18.16 -2.14
CA VAL A 135 3.61 -17.15 -1.18
C VAL A 135 3.61 -15.76 -1.81
N TRP A 136 2.52 -15.04 -1.60
CA TRP A 136 2.34 -13.65 -2.02
C TRP A 136 2.87 -12.64 -1.01
N GLY A 137 3.27 -11.46 -1.47
CA GLY A 137 3.67 -10.35 -0.61
C GLY A 137 2.60 -9.98 0.43
N THR A 138 1.32 -9.92 0.02
CA THR A 138 0.21 -9.64 0.95
C THR A 138 0.07 -10.70 2.04
N GLU A 139 0.31 -11.98 1.73
CA GLU A 139 0.26 -13.06 2.74
C GLU A 139 1.33 -12.87 3.81
N LYS A 140 2.52 -12.37 3.45
CA LYS A 140 3.58 -12.06 4.42
C LYS A 140 3.20 -10.88 5.31
N VAL A 141 2.49 -9.88 4.79
CA VAL A 141 1.99 -8.74 5.58
C VAL A 141 0.86 -9.18 6.52
N ILE A 142 -0.12 -9.93 6.01
CA ILE A 142 -1.25 -10.48 6.77
C ILE A 142 -0.75 -11.34 7.94
N ASN A 143 0.14 -12.29 7.68
CA ASN A 143 0.68 -13.17 8.71
C ASN A 143 1.81 -12.52 9.54
N GLY A 144 2.35 -11.40 9.06
CA GLY A 144 3.42 -10.62 9.68
C GLY A 144 2.91 -9.44 10.51
N GLN A 145 1.73 -9.55 11.12
CA GLN A 145 1.14 -8.53 12.00
C GLN A 145 0.87 -7.17 11.31
N GLY A 146 0.64 -7.19 10.00
CA GLY A 146 0.40 -6.02 9.17
C GLY A 146 1.66 -5.20 8.88
N ARG A 147 2.86 -5.78 9.09
CA ARG A 147 4.13 -5.07 8.91
C ARG A 147 4.62 -5.18 7.47
N HIS A 148 4.72 -4.03 6.80
CA HIS A 148 5.29 -3.90 5.46
C HIS A 148 6.55 -3.05 5.52
N SER A 149 7.72 -3.71 5.58
CA SER A 149 9.02 -3.04 5.71
C SER A 149 9.52 -2.50 4.38
N ILE A 150 9.96 -1.25 4.37
CA ILE A 150 10.33 -0.49 3.17
C ILE A 150 11.66 0.23 3.45
N LYS A 151 12.68 -0.01 2.62
CA LYS A 151 13.98 0.67 2.73
C LYS A 151 13.92 2.02 2.04
N ILE A 152 14.25 3.10 2.75
CA ILE A 152 14.46 4.41 2.12
C ILE A 152 15.86 4.41 1.49
N PRO A 153 16.00 4.66 0.17
CA PRO A 153 17.32 4.66 -0.46
C PRO A 153 18.25 5.73 0.13
N GLU A 154 19.54 5.42 0.26
CA GLU A 154 20.55 6.37 0.78
C GLU A 154 21.04 7.40 -0.26
N CYS A 155 20.90 7.05 -1.55
CA CYS A 155 21.44 7.80 -2.67
C CYS A 155 20.51 8.88 -3.25
N ILE A 156 19.27 8.98 -2.76
CA ILE A 156 18.31 10.00 -3.22
C ILE A 156 18.60 11.36 -2.59
N ALA A 157 18.08 12.43 -3.19
CA ALA A 157 18.19 13.78 -2.65
C ALA A 157 17.46 13.89 -1.30
N PRO A 158 17.95 14.67 -0.33
CA PRO A 158 17.23 14.94 0.91
C PRO A 158 16.01 15.84 0.68
N GLY A 159 15.16 15.97 1.70
CA GLY A 159 13.98 16.84 1.74
C GLY A 159 12.66 16.08 1.78
N GLN A 160 11.56 16.77 1.47
CA GLN A 160 10.22 16.20 1.59
C GLN A 160 9.84 15.25 0.45
N TYR A 161 9.16 14.16 0.80
CA TYR A 161 8.61 13.16 -0.12
C TYR A 161 7.22 12.71 0.34
N LEU A 162 6.43 12.23 -0.61
CA LEU A 162 5.32 11.31 -0.34
C LEU A 162 5.83 9.88 -0.46
N LEU A 163 5.48 9.04 0.53
CA LEU A 163 5.68 7.60 0.52
C LEU A 163 4.32 6.92 0.30
N ARG A 164 4.13 6.33 -0.88
CA ARG A 164 2.94 5.55 -1.22
C ARG A 164 3.23 4.08 -0.95
N ALA A 165 2.58 3.48 0.02
CA ALA A 165 2.61 2.03 0.24
C ALA A 165 1.31 1.41 -0.29
N GLU A 166 1.41 0.25 -0.93
CA GLU A 166 0.31 -0.39 -1.64
C GLU A 166 0.28 -1.89 -1.41
N MET A 167 -0.93 -2.42 -1.27
CA MET A 167 -1.25 -3.83 -1.46
C MET A 167 -2.26 -3.94 -2.60
N ILE A 168 -2.04 -4.88 -3.53
CA ILE A 168 -2.99 -5.16 -4.61
C ILE A 168 -3.57 -6.55 -4.34
N ALA A 169 -4.89 -6.66 -4.20
CA ALA A 169 -5.56 -7.95 -4.07
C ALA A 169 -6.07 -8.42 -5.44
N LEU A 170 -5.73 -9.65 -5.80
CA LEU A 170 -5.94 -10.21 -7.14
C LEU A 170 -7.02 -11.31 -7.18
N HIS A 171 -7.74 -11.53 -6.08
CA HIS A 171 -8.74 -12.61 -6.00
C HIS A 171 -9.90 -12.43 -6.99
N GLY A 172 -10.23 -11.20 -7.37
CA GLY A 172 -11.23 -10.85 -8.40
C GLY A 172 -10.63 -10.42 -9.74
N ALA A 173 -9.32 -10.53 -9.93
CA ALA A 173 -8.60 -9.90 -11.05
C ALA A 173 -8.66 -10.65 -12.40
N GLY A 174 -9.54 -11.66 -12.54
CA GLY A 174 -9.67 -12.42 -13.79
C GLY A 174 -10.14 -11.59 -15.00
N SER A 175 -10.67 -10.40 -14.74
CA SER A 175 -11.04 -9.37 -15.72
C SER A 175 -10.74 -7.98 -15.16
N TYR A 176 -10.68 -6.97 -16.03
CA TYR A 176 -10.58 -5.56 -15.62
C TYR A 176 -11.88 -4.79 -15.93
N PRO A 177 -12.42 -4.00 -14.99
CA PRO A 177 -11.98 -3.86 -13.59
C PRO A 177 -12.16 -5.15 -12.78
N GLY A 178 -11.37 -5.32 -11.71
CA GLY A 178 -11.43 -6.51 -10.85
C GLY A 178 -10.25 -6.66 -9.88
N ALA A 179 -9.05 -6.18 -10.26
CA ALA A 179 -7.97 -6.00 -9.29
C ALA A 179 -8.30 -4.86 -8.32
N GLN A 180 -8.00 -5.09 -7.04
CA GLN A 180 -8.32 -4.17 -5.95
C GLN A 180 -7.05 -3.55 -5.40
N PHE A 181 -6.94 -2.23 -5.53
CA PHE A 181 -5.75 -1.47 -5.15
C PHE A 181 -6.01 -0.74 -3.83
N TYR A 182 -5.22 -1.06 -2.81
CA TYR A 182 -5.24 -0.43 -1.49
C TYR A 182 -3.95 0.36 -1.32
N MET A 183 -4.03 1.69 -1.24
CA MET A 183 -2.85 2.52 -1.05
C MET A 183 -3.14 3.74 -0.19
N GLU A 184 -2.17 4.12 0.62
CA GLU A 184 -2.17 5.40 1.33
C GLU A 184 -0.81 6.08 1.20
N CYS A 185 -0.80 7.40 1.37
CA CYS A 185 0.42 8.20 1.29
C CYS A 185 0.82 8.74 2.67
N ALA A 186 2.05 8.42 3.06
CA ALA A 186 2.73 9.04 4.19
C ALA A 186 3.53 10.26 3.76
N GLN A 187 3.63 11.23 4.66
CA GLN A 187 4.35 12.48 4.48
C GLN A 187 5.67 12.37 5.22
N ILE A 188 6.78 12.37 4.50
CA ILE A 188 8.11 12.17 5.09
C ILE A 188 9.09 13.27 4.72
N ASN A 189 10.02 13.56 5.62
CA ASN A 189 11.19 14.38 5.36
C ASN A 189 12.44 13.50 5.44
N VAL A 190 13.04 13.23 4.30
CA VAL A 190 14.25 12.41 4.20
C VAL A 190 15.46 13.26 4.53
N VAL A 191 16.21 12.89 5.56
CA VAL A 191 17.47 13.53 5.95
C VAL A 191 18.64 12.58 5.69
N GLY A 192 19.84 13.12 5.48
CA GLY A 192 21.05 12.32 5.25
C GLY A 192 21.16 11.66 3.86
N GLY A 193 20.22 11.90 2.95
CA GLY A 193 20.31 11.43 1.57
C GLY A 193 21.45 12.11 0.82
N THR A 194 22.25 11.34 0.07
CA THR A 194 23.46 11.87 -0.61
C THR A 194 23.16 12.61 -1.91
N GLY A 195 21.98 12.40 -2.52
CA GLY A 195 21.62 13.01 -3.81
C GLY A 195 22.48 12.57 -4.99
N THR A 196 23.20 11.45 -4.86
CA THR A 196 24.13 10.95 -5.88
C THR A 196 23.45 10.24 -7.05
N LYS A 197 22.17 9.84 -6.89
CA LYS A 197 21.36 9.25 -7.95
C LYS A 197 19.99 9.93 -8.05
N THR A 198 19.56 10.16 -9.29
CA THR A 198 18.23 10.65 -9.64
C THR A 198 17.42 9.51 -10.25
N PRO A 199 16.33 9.04 -9.61
CA PRO A 199 15.47 8.00 -10.15
C PRO A 199 14.76 8.46 -11.43
N SER A 200 14.57 7.55 -12.39
CA SER A 200 13.53 7.72 -13.43
C SER A 200 12.16 7.58 -12.79
N THR A 201 11.18 8.36 -13.27
CA THR A 201 9.86 8.45 -12.65
C THR A 201 8.74 8.02 -13.59
N VAL A 202 7.57 7.77 -13.00
CA VAL A 202 6.31 7.48 -13.68
C VAL A 202 5.18 8.31 -13.07
N SER A 203 4.07 8.41 -13.80
CA SER A 203 2.84 9.07 -13.34
C SER A 203 1.88 8.10 -12.66
N LEU A 204 1.21 8.57 -11.60
CA LEU A 204 0.01 7.93 -11.06
C LEU A 204 -1.17 8.92 -11.10
N PRO A 205 -2.24 8.64 -11.86
CA PRO A 205 -2.43 7.49 -12.77
C PRO A 205 -1.47 7.52 -13.98
N GLY A 206 -1.31 6.37 -14.64
CA GLY A 206 -0.51 6.21 -15.86
C GLY A 206 0.48 5.03 -15.84
N ALA A 207 1.09 4.77 -14.69
CA ALA A 207 2.06 3.68 -14.53
C ALA A 207 1.44 2.28 -14.59
N TYR A 208 0.15 2.17 -14.25
CA TYR A 208 -0.63 0.94 -14.30
C TYR A 208 -1.63 0.99 -15.45
N LYS A 209 -1.84 -0.15 -16.10
CA LYS A 209 -2.85 -0.34 -17.14
C LYS A 209 -3.73 -1.52 -16.76
N GLY A 210 -5.02 -1.44 -17.10
CA GLY A 210 -5.93 -2.58 -16.91
C GLY A 210 -5.44 -3.84 -17.61
N THR A 211 -4.73 -3.69 -18.74
CA THR A 211 -4.15 -4.80 -19.51
C THR A 211 -2.80 -5.29 -19.01
N ASP A 212 -2.22 -4.71 -17.95
CA ASP A 212 -0.95 -5.20 -17.43
C ASP A 212 -1.14 -6.65 -16.92
N PRO A 213 -0.19 -7.56 -17.18
CA PRO A 213 -0.32 -8.98 -16.79
C PRO A 213 -0.33 -9.19 -15.27
N GLY A 214 0.06 -8.17 -14.50
CA GLY A 214 -0.06 -8.15 -13.04
C GLY A 214 -1.36 -7.55 -12.51
N VAL A 215 -2.19 -6.97 -13.39
CA VAL A 215 -3.46 -6.30 -13.08
C VAL A 215 -4.64 -7.14 -13.54
N THR A 216 -4.65 -7.63 -14.79
CA THR A 216 -5.63 -8.63 -15.26
C THR A 216 -4.98 -10.00 -15.24
N ILE A 217 -5.35 -10.83 -14.26
CA ILE A 217 -4.79 -12.17 -14.04
C ILE A 217 -5.78 -13.05 -13.27
N ASN A 218 -5.97 -14.29 -13.72
CA ASN A 218 -6.62 -15.32 -12.93
C ASN A 218 -5.57 -16.03 -12.06
N ILE A 219 -5.61 -15.81 -10.74
CA ILE A 219 -4.62 -16.39 -9.83
C ILE A 219 -4.90 -17.86 -9.42
N TYR A 220 -6.05 -18.41 -9.83
CA TYR A 220 -6.50 -19.74 -9.44
C TYR A 220 -6.35 -20.77 -10.56
N TRP A 221 -6.57 -20.37 -11.82
CA TRP A 221 -6.56 -21.30 -12.95
C TRP A 221 -6.06 -20.67 -14.26
N PRO A 222 -4.96 -21.17 -14.85
CA PRO A 222 -4.03 -22.14 -14.26
C PRO A 222 -3.33 -21.54 -13.01
N PRO A 223 -2.76 -22.37 -12.11
CA PRO A 223 -1.97 -21.86 -10.99
C PRO A 223 -0.86 -20.92 -11.47
N VAL A 224 -0.66 -19.81 -10.77
CA VAL A 224 0.38 -18.82 -11.11
C VAL A 224 1.75 -19.42 -10.84
N GLU A 225 2.63 -19.43 -11.84
CA GLU A 225 4.05 -19.80 -11.66
C GLU A 225 4.94 -18.57 -11.57
N LEU A 226 4.65 -17.55 -12.39
CA LEU A 226 5.37 -16.28 -12.45
C LEU A 226 4.38 -15.13 -12.38
N TYR A 227 4.65 -14.17 -11.49
CA TYR A 227 3.87 -12.94 -11.39
C TYR A 227 4.71 -11.73 -11.78
N THR A 228 4.21 -10.92 -12.71
CA THR A 228 4.84 -9.65 -13.09
C THR A 228 4.21 -8.51 -12.29
N ILE A 229 4.96 -7.93 -11.37
CA ILE A 229 4.49 -6.81 -10.54
C ILE A 229 4.32 -5.57 -11.44
N PRO A 230 3.16 -4.88 -11.41
CA PRO A 230 2.91 -3.72 -12.26
C PRO A 230 3.79 -2.51 -11.92
N GLY A 231 3.88 -1.56 -12.85
CA GLY A 231 4.68 -0.34 -12.71
C GLY A 231 6.16 -0.51 -13.10
N PRO A 232 7.00 0.51 -12.83
CA PRO A 232 8.41 0.53 -13.25
C PRO A 232 9.25 -0.50 -12.49
N SER A 233 10.48 -0.71 -12.95
CA SER A 233 11.49 -1.49 -12.22
C SER A 233 11.80 -0.86 -10.86
N LEU A 234 12.28 -1.69 -9.93
CA LEU A 234 12.74 -1.25 -8.62
C LEU A 234 13.96 -0.32 -8.75
N PHE A 235 13.91 0.85 -8.12
CA PHE A 235 15.07 1.74 -7.99
C PHE A 235 16.06 1.18 -6.97
N THR A 236 17.34 1.22 -7.33
CA THR A 236 18.44 0.84 -6.42
C THR A 236 19.56 1.88 -6.43
N CYS A 237 20.08 2.15 -5.22
CA CYS A 237 21.47 2.54 -5.09
C CYS A 237 22.35 1.36 -5.58
#